data_AF-A0A955TE62-F1
#
_entry.id   AF-A0A955TE62-F1
#
_cell.length_a   1.000
_cell.length_b   1.000
_cell.length_c   1.000
_cell.angle_alpha   90.00
_cell.angle_beta   90.00
_cell.angle_gamma   90.00
#
_symmetry.space_group_name_H-M   'P 1'
#
loop_
_entity.id
_entity.type
_entity.pdbx_description
1 polymer ?
#
loop_
_entity_poly.entity_id
_entity_poly.type
_entity_poly.pdbx_seq_one_letter_code
_entity_poly.pdbx_strand_id
1 'polypeptide(L)'
;MLARGLETLRPPSNSLVLIENVGNLVCPALFDLGEHAKVVVLSVTEGEDKPLKYPHMFQHASVMILNKIDLLPHLTFNVNTCLEFAQKVNPHLQVFQVSATTGEGLQHWYDWVISQINAPNRQGVC
;
A
#
# COMPACT_ATOMS: atom_id res chain seq x y z
N MET A 1 18.71 -5.46 -8.19
CA MET A 1 18.15 -6.56 -7.36
C MET A 1 16.86 -7.11 -7.97
N LEU A 2 15.85 -6.27 -8.21
CA LEU A 2 14.57 -6.72 -8.79
C LEU A 2 14.71 -7.42 -10.15
N ALA A 3 15.46 -6.86 -11.10
CA ALA A 3 15.67 -7.45 -12.42
C ALA A 3 16.14 -8.92 -12.34
N ARG A 4 17.18 -9.19 -11.54
CA ARG A 4 17.68 -10.55 -11.27
C ARG A 4 16.62 -11.44 -10.60
N GLY A 5 15.82 -10.87 -9.70
CA GLY A 5 14.69 -11.58 -9.08
C GLY A 5 13.66 -12.04 -10.12
N LEU A 6 13.29 -11.16 -11.04
CA LEU A 6 12.36 -11.48 -12.14
C LEU A 6 12.94 -12.50 -13.12
N GLU A 7 14.23 -12.42 -13.45
CA GLU A 7 14.93 -13.40 -14.29
C GLU A 7 14.98 -14.80 -13.66
N THR A 8 15.01 -14.87 -12.32
CA THR A 8 15.02 -16.12 -11.57
C THR A 8 13.60 -16.68 -11.42
N LEU A 9 12.64 -15.82 -11.08
CA LEU A 9 11.24 -16.18 -10.88
C LEU A 9 10.56 -16.59 -12.20
N ARG A 10 10.95 -15.96 -13.32
CA ARG A 10 10.38 -16.14 -14.67
C ARG A 10 8.85 -16.25 -14.64
N PRO A 11 8.16 -15.22 -14.10
CA PRO A 11 6.71 -15.29 -13.99
C PRO A 11 6.09 -15.46 -15.38
N PRO A 12 5.10 -16.35 -15.53
CA PRO A 12 4.34 -16.45 -16.77
C PRO A 12 3.74 -15.11 -17.19
N SER A 13 3.46 -14.95 -18.48
CA SER A 13 2.70 -13.78 -18.96
C SER A 13 1.38 -13.64 -18.20
N ASN A 14 0.97 -12.40 -17.95
CA ASN A 14 -0.24 -12.04 -17.18
C ASN A 14 -0.21 -12.48 -15.70
N SER A 15 0.98 -12.64 -15.11
CA SER A 15 1.13 -12.84 -13.67
C SER A 15 1.11 -11.51 -12.91
N LEU A 16 0.58 -11.53 -11.68
CA LEU A 16 0.81 -10.48 -10.69
C LEU A 16 2.09 -10.81 -9.91
N VAL A 17 3.02 -9.85 -9.85
CA VAL A 17 4.22 -9.95 -9.01
C VAL A 17 4.07 -9.00 -7.83
N LEU A 18 4.11 -9.54 -6.61
CA LEU A 18 4.10 -8.77 -5.37
C LEU A 18 5.54 -8.63 -4.86
N ILE A 19 5.97 -7.39 -4.61
CA ILE A 19 7.30 -7.08 -4.09
C ILE A 19 7.15 -6.62 -2.64
N GLU A 20 7.51 -7.48 -1.69
CA GLU A 20 7.61 -7.09 -0.30
C GLU A 20 8.94 -6.35 -0.08
N ASN A 21 8.86 -5.06 0.24
CA ASN A 21 10.04 -4.25 0.50
C ASN A 21 10.51 -4.42 1.96
N VAL A 22 11.70 -3.91 2.28
CA VAL A 22 12.21 -3.87 3.66
C VAL A 22 11.26 -3.01 4.51
N GLY A 23 10.93 -3.48 5.71
CA GLY A 23 10.04 -2.79 6.65
C GLY A 23 10.59 -1.46 7.17
N ASN A 24 10.45 -0.41 6.36
CA ASN A 24 10.97 0.93 6.63
C ASN A 24 10.14 1.98 5.86
N LEU A 25 9.74 3.07 6.52
CA LEU A 25 8.93 4.14 5.91
C LEU A 25 9.77 5.33 5.38
N VAL A 26 11.10 5.25 5.44
CA VAL A 26 12.02 6.31 5.02
C VAL A 26 12.74 5.90 3.74
N CYS A 27 13.66 4.93 3.82
CA CYS A 27 14.54 4.58 2.71
C CYS A 27 13.77 4.12 1.45
N PRO A 28 12.75 3.24 1.56
CA PRO A 28 12.07 2.72 0.37
C PRO A 28 11.21 3.75 -0.37
N ALA A 29 10.91 4.90 0.26
CA ALA A 29 10.18 5.98 -0.40
C ALA A 29 10.99 6.66 -1.51
N LEU A 30 12.32 6.52 -1.49
CA LEU A 30 13.24 7.18 -2.41
C LEU A 30 13.58 6.34 -3.65
N PHE A 31 13.10 5.09 -3.71
CA PHE A 31 13.41 4.16 -4.80
C PHE A 31 12.15 3.76 -5.54
N ASP A 32 12.15 4.05 -6.83
CA ASP A 32 11.22 3.48 -7.81
C ASP A 32 11.78 2.13 -8.26
N LEU A 33 10.98 1.07 -8.14
CA LEU A 33 11.36 -0.28 -8.56
C LEU A 33 10.80 -0.61 -9.95
N GLY A 34 10.08 0.31 -10.59
CA GLY A 34 9.30 0.06 -11.80
C GLY A 34 7.98 -0.65 -11.51
N GLU A 35 7.46 -0.54 -10.28
CA GLU A 35 6.16 -1.09 -9.92
C GLU A 35 5.00 -0.30 -10.55
N HIS A 36 3.91 -1.00 -10.90
CA HIS A 36 2.69 -0.35 -11.41
C HIS A 36 1.97 0.46 -10.33
N ALA A 37 2.04 0.00 -9.08
CA ALA A 37 1.45 0.68 -7.94
C ALA A 37 2.29 0.41 -6.69
N LYS A 38 2.52 1.48 -5.92
CA LYS A 38 3.17 1.39 -4.60
C LYS A 38 2.08 1.34 -3.53
N VAL A 39 2.16 0.36 -2.64
CA VAL A 39 1.19 0.14 -1.57
C VAL A 39 1.91 0.26 -0.23
N VAL A 40 1.43 1.14 0.64
CA VAL A 40 1.92 1.27 2.01
C VAL A 40 0.97 0.55 2.96
N VAL A 41 1.51 -0.25 3.88
CA VAL A 41 0.74 -0.90 4.95
C VAL A 41 1.07 -0.20 6.26
N LEU A 42 0.04 0.30 6.94
CA LEU A 42 0.12 0.90 8.26
C LEU A 42 -0.78 0.10 9.20
N SER A 43 -0.26 -0.35 10.34
CA SER A 43 -1.08 -0.99 11.37
C SER A 43 -1.60 0.04 12.37
N VAL A 44 -2.82 -0.14 12.89
CA VAL A 44 -3.37 0.73 13.95
C VAL A 44 -2.52 0.75 15.24
N THR A 45 -1.66 -0.26 15.44
CA THR A 45 -0.72 -0.33 16.56
C THR A 45 0.48 0.61 16.44
N GLU A 46 0.68 1.24 15.28
CA GLU A 46 1.85 2.08 15.01
C GLU A 46 1.61 3.57 15.32
N GLY A 47 0.34 3.99 15.45
CA GLY A 47 -0.07 5.37 15.71
C GLY A 47 -0.52 6.13 14.46
N GLU A 48 -1.50 7.00 14.62
CA GLU A 48 -2.19 7.71 13.53
C GLU A 48 -1.36 8.80 12.84
N ASP A 49 -0.26 9.23 13.44
CA ASP A 49 0.58 10.34 12.97
C ASP A 49 1.62 9.95 11.89
N LYS A 50 1.67 8.67 11.54
CA LYS A 50 2.65 8.11 10.58
C LYS A 50 2.62 8.79 9.20
N PRO A 51 1.46 9.13 8.61
CA PRO A 51 1.43 9.83 7.34
C PRO A 51 2.18 11.17 7.39
N LEU A 52 2.02 11.94 8.46
CA LEU A 52 2.71 13.23 8.62
C LEU A 52 4.20 13.07 8.95
N LYS A 53 4.56 12.03 9.71
CA LYS A 53 5.97 11.75 10.07
C LYS A 53 6.80 11.24 8.89
N TYR A 54 6.17 10.55 7.94
CA TYR A 54 6.86 9.92 6.80
C TYR A 54 6.24 10.31 5.46
N PRO A 55 6.11 11.62 5.16
CA PRO A 55 5.24 12.11 4.10
C PRO A 55 5.63 11.57 2.71
N HIS A 56 6.92 11.39 2.43
CA HIS A 56 7.38 10.86 1.15
C HIS A 56 6.81 9.47 0.83
N MET A 57 6.71 8.57 1.82
CA MET A 57 6.16 7.24 1.58
C MET A 57 4.69 7.31 1.14
N PHE A 58 3.89 8.11 1.85
CA PHE A 58 2.45 8.22 1.60
C PHE A 58 2.16 9.09 0.36
N GLN A 59 3.03 10.05 0.03
CA GLN A 59 2.92 10.87 -1.17
C GLN A 59 3.09 10.06 -2.45
N HIS A 60 3.97 9.06 -2.45
CA HIS A 60 4.23 8.22 -3.62
C HIS A 60 3.40 6.92 -3.65
N ALA A 61 2.66 6.62 -2.57
CA ALA A 61 1.77 5.47 -2.53
C ALA A 61 0.49 5.73 -3.34
N SER A 62 0.04 4.72 -4.09
CA SER A 62 -1.30 4.72 -4.71
C SER A 62 -2.37 4.29 -3.71
N VAL A 63 -2.00 3.39 -2.80
CA VAL A 63 -2.88 2.80 -1.80
C VAL A 63 -2.22 2.80 -0.43
N MET A 64 -2.99 3.12 0.61
CA MET A 64 -2.69 2.79 1.99
C MET A 64 -3.63 1.70 2.49
N ILE A 65 -3.07 0.63 3.04
CA ILE A 65 -3.81 -0.38 3.80
C ILE A 65 -3.65 -0.04 5.28
N LEU A 66 -4.75 0.33 5.93
CA LEU A 66 -4.82 0.46 7.39
C LEU A 66 -5.22 -0.90 7.98
N ASN A 67 -4.24 -1.66 8.46
CA ASN A 67 -4.40 -3.04 8.92
C ASN A 67 -4.63 -3.14 10.44
N LYS A 68 -5.10 -4.31 10.87
CA LYS A 68 -5.36 -4.71 12.26
C LYS A 68 -6.52 -3.94 12.91
N ILE A 69 -7.54 -3.58 12.12
CA ILE A 69 -8.70 -2.83 12.64
C ILE A 69 -9.48 -3.59 13.72
N ASP A 70 -9.32 -4.91 13.79
CA ASP A 70 -9.82 -5.76 14.87
C ASP A 70 -9.30 -5.35 16.26
N LEU A 71 -8.18 -4.63 16.32
CA LEU A 71 -7.60 -4.15 17.57
C LEU A 71 -8.11 -2.76 18.00
N LEU A 72 -8.91 -2.07 17.18
CA LEU A 72 -9.43 -0.74 17.52
C LEU A 72 -10.16 -0.67 18.87
N PRO A 73 -10.96 -1.68 19.30
CA PRO A 73 -11.59 -1.66 20.63
C PRO A 73 -10.60 -1.64 21.81
N HIS A 74 -9.33 -1.96 21.56
CA HIS A 74 -8.27 -2.05 22.56
C HIS A 74 -7.26 -0.90 22.49
N LEU A 75 -7.43 0.04 21.55
CA LEU A 75 -6.48 1.10 21.26
C LEU A 75 -7.17 2.47 21.29
N THR A 76 -6.41 3.51 21.63
CA THR A 76 -6.87 4.90 21.54
C THR A 76 -6.68 5.50 20.14
N PHE A 77 -6.57 4.67 19.11
CA PHE A 77 -6.27 5.09 17.74
C PHE A 77 -7.50 5.75 17.10
N ASN A 78 -7.35 6.96 16.56
CA ASN A 78 -8.41 7.63 15.81
C ASN A 78 -8.25 7.42 14.29
N VAL A 79 -9.11 6.58 13.72
CA VAL A 79 -9.12 6.29 12.28
C VAL A 79 -9.34 7.56 11.45
N ASN A 80 -10.31 8.40 11.80
CA ASN A 80 -10.60 9.61 11.03
C ASN A 80 -9.40 10.56 10.99
N THR A 81 -8.73 10.75 12.11
CA THR A 81 -7.51 11.56 12.18
C THR A 81 -6.39 11.00 11.29
N CYS A 82 -6.18 9.68 11.31
CA CYS A 82 -5.21 9.03 10.42
C CYS A 82 -5.56 9.26 8.94
N LEU A 83 -6.84 9.14 8.56
CA LEU A 83 -7.30 9.36 7.19
C LEU A 83 -7.11 10.82 6.76
N GLU A 84 -7.45 11.78 7.63
CA GLU A 84 -7.21 13.21 7.37
C GLU A 84 -5.74 13.52 7.15
N PHE A 85 -4.85 12.94 7.95
CA PHE A 85 -3.41 13.10 7.80
C PHE A 85 -2.89 12.49 6.49
N ALA A 86 -3.38 11.30 6.13
CA ALA A 86 -3.02 10.66 4.87
C ALA A 86 -3.49 11.49 3.66
N GLN A 87 -4.72 12.02 3.70
CA GLN A 87 -5.27 12.87 2.64
C GLN A 87 -4.56 14.22 2.53
N LYS A 88 -4.10 14.82 3.65
CA LYS A 88 -3.26 16.02 3.62
C LYS A 88 -1.95 15.82 2.90
N VAL A 89 -1.37 14.63 2.99
CA VAL A 89 -0.11 14.28 2.32
C VAL A 89 -0.35 13.89 0.86
N ASN A 90 -1.42 13.14 0.59
CA ASN A 90 -1.78 12.67 -0.73
C ASN A 90 -3.32 12.64 -0.92
N PRO A 91 -3.90 13.67 -1.57
CA PRO A 91 -5.34 13.75 -1.83
C PRO A 91 -5.91 12.67 -2.75
N HIS A 92 -5.04 11.93 -3.44
CA HIS A 92 -5.43 10.85 -4.36
C HIS A 92 -5.22 9.46 -3.75
N LEU A 93 -4.75 9.38 -2.51
CA LEU A 93 -4.48 8.12 -1.85
C LEU A 93 -5.78 7.37 -1.57
N GLN A 94 -5.89 6.16 -2.11
CA GLN A 94 -6.98 5.27 -1.77
C GLN A 94 -6.65 4.52 -0.48
N VAL A 95 -7.62 4.41 0.43
CA VAL A 95 -7.40 3.76 1.73
C VAL A 95 -8.33 2.57 1.90
N PHE A 96 -7.76 1.42 2.26
CA PHE A 96 -8.52 0.24 2.67
C PHE A 96 -8.29 -0.02 4.16
N GLN A 97 -9.37 -0.08 4.91
CA GLN A 97 -9.36 -0.51 6.30
C GLN A 97 -9.58 -2.01 6.33
N VAL A 98 -8.64 -2.76 6.91
CA VAL A 98 -8.68 -4.22 6.88
C VAL A 98 -8.25 -4.84 8.20
N SER A 99 -8.74 -6.06 8.43
CA SER A 99 -8.12 -6.99 9.36
C SER A 99 -7.68 -8.23 8.59
N ALA A 100 -6.37 -8.43 8.49
CA ALA A 100 -5.84 -9.68 7.96
C ALA A 100 -6.19 -10.90 8.84
N THR A 101 -6.51 -10.67 10.12
CA THR A 101 -6.87 -11.73 11.09
C THR A 101 -8.31 -12.20 10.90
N THR A 102 -9.27 -11.27 10.81
CA THR A 102 -10.70 -11.61 10.72
C THR A 102 -11.20 -11.69 9.27
N GLY A 103 -10.45 -11.14 8.32
CA GLY A 103 -10.84 -11.00 6.92
C GLY A 103 -11.66 -9.74 6.62
N GLU A 104 -12.00 -8.94 7.64
CA GLU A 104 -12.76 -7.72 7.46
C GLU A 104 -12.07 -6.77 6.47
N GLY A 105 -12.85 -6.24 5.51
CA GLY A 105 -12.37 -5.28 4.51
C GLY A 105 -11.49 -5.83 3.39
N LEU A 106 -11.00 -7.07 3.48
CA LEU A 106 -10.08 -7.64 2.47
C LEU A 106 -10.70 -7.74 1.08
N GLN A 107 -12.02 -7.94 0.97
CA GLN A 107 -12.68 -8.05 -0.33
C GLN A 107 -12.48 -6.79 -1.19
N HIS A 108 -12.64 -5.60 -0.62
CA HIS A 108 -12.43 -4.34 -1.35
C HIS A 108 -10.98 -4.17 -1.82
N TRP A 109 -10.02 -4.64 -1.01
CA TRP A 109 -8.62 -4.68 -1.41
C TRP A 109 -8.39 -5.63 -2.57
N TYR A 110 -8.97 -6.84 -2.52
CA TYR A 110 -8.86 -7.83 -3.60
C TYR A 110 -9.49 -7.33 -4.91
N ASP A 111 -10.67 -6.70 -4.82
CA ASP A 111 -11.35 -6.14 -5.98
C ASP A 111 -10.49 -5.07 -6.66
N TRP A 112 -9.79 -4.24 -5.88
CA TRP A 112 -8.86 -3.25 -6.40
C TRP A 112 -7.65 -3.89 -7.08
N VAL A 113 -7.06 -4.94 -6.50
CA VAL A 113 -5.93 -5.66 -7.12
C VAL A 113 -6.37 -6.27 -8.46
N ILE A 114 -7.56 -6.89 -8.50
CA ILE A 114 -8.15 -7.46 -9.71
C ILE A 114 -8.40 -6.36 -10.75
N SER A 115 -8.87 -5.18 -10.34
CA SER A 115 -9.07 -4.07 -11.27
C SER A 115 -7.77 -3.56 -11.87
N GLN A 116 -6.65 -3.58 -11.12
CA GLN A 116 -5.34 -3.21 -11.66
C GLN A 116 -4.82 -4.21 -12.69
N ILE A 117 -5.10 -5.51 -12.51
CA ILE A 117 -4.73 -6.55 -13.49
C ILE A 117 -5.53 -6.40 -14.80
N ASN A 118 -6.82 -6.07 -14.68
CA ASN A 118 -7.73 -5.95 -15.83
C ASN A 118 -7.66 -4.59 -16.53
N ALA A 119 -7.00 -3.59 -15.94
CA ALA A 119 -6.85 -2.28 -16.55
C ALA A 119 -6.01 -2.40 -17.84
N PRO A 120 -6.43 -1.78 -18.96
CA PRO A 120 -5.62 -1.76 -20.16
C PRO A 120 -4.28 -1.09 -19.85
N ASN A 121 -3.19 -1.76 -20.24
CA ASN A 121 -1.81 -1.27 -20.04
C ASN A 121 -1.74 0.23 -20.34
N ARG A 122 -1.37 1.05 -19.35
CA ARG A 122 -0.88 2.40 -19.62
C ARG A 122 0.43 2.20 -20.38
N GLN A 123 0.35 2.18 -21.72
CA GLN A 123 1.52 2.17 -22.58
C GLN A 123 2.44 3.30 -22.12
N GLY A 124 3.70 2.94 -21.87
CA GLY A 124 4.73 3.87 -21.47
C GLY A 124 4.76 5.09 -22.38
N VAL A 125 4.90 6.26 -21.76
CA VAL A 125 5.43 7.43 -22.44
C VAL A 125 6.84 7.05 -22.86
N CYS A 126 7.10 7.14 -24.18
CA CYS A 126 8.42 6.98 -24.79
C CYS A 126 9.49 7.86 -24.13
#